data_AF-A0A7W7S473-F1
#
_entry.id   AF-A0A7W7S473-F1
#
_cell.length_a   1.000
_cell.length_b   1.000
_cell.length_c   1.000
_cell.angle_alpha   90.00
_cell.angle_beta   90.00
_cell.angle_gamma   90.00
#
_symmetry.space_group_name_H-M   'P 1'
#
loop_
_entity.id
_entity.type
_entity.pdbx_description
1 polymer ?
#
loop_
_entity_poly.entity_id
_entity_poly.type
_entity_poly.pdbx_seq_one_letter_code
_entity_poly.pdbx_strand_id
1 'polypeptide(L)'
;MTTLWAGERIYYPLHALPYTPAGRLPRGRSDPAFHTKPQLAAALAGQAQAARELAWGGPQAPGAWTTVVRRFRDGHTSVWWAADAVLGGYGPHQAVRLIIATTDPATLPAKATWYLATSLPRPGGPRAALSSFPPADLAEIVRLYGLRTWIEQGYKQVKDELGWADFQVRSDAAIRRHWALVACAFTFCRHTRPADPATSPQVPPAPAEVSGGERGVHRHDAIRGTVPASGRPLRPRLADPLRTAATLVAQLVEQAPAR
;
A
#
# COMPACT_ATOMS: atom_id res chain seq x y z
N MET A 1 3.49 7.22 13.17
CA MET A 1 2.77 8.40 12.67
C MET A 1 2.59 8.20 11.17
N THR A 2 1.41 7.80 10.72
CA THR A 2 1.06 7.81 9.30
C THR A 2 0.78 9.27 8.93
N THR A 3 1.74 9.94 8.29
CA THR A 3 1.55 11.32 7.88
C THR A 3 0.56 11.33 6.70
N LEU A 4 -0.64 11.82 6.97
CA LEU A 4 -1.69 12.15 6.03
C LEU A 4 -1.17 13.23 5.07
N TRP A 5 -0.54 12.83 3.96
CA TRP A 5 -0.06 13.79 2.97
C TRP A 5 -1.18 14.17 1.99
N ALA A 6 -1.58 15.44 2.10
CA ALA A 6 -1.98 16.36 1.03
C ALA A 6 -3.01 15.89 -0.02
N GLY A 7 -4.16 15.43 0.47
CA GLY A 7 -5.43 15.61 -0.20
C GLY A 7 -6.52 15.69 0.86
N GLU A 8 -7.55 16.51 0.66
CA GLU A 8 -8.79 16.47 1.47
C GLU A 8 -9.51 15.11 1.42
N ARG A 9 -8.95 14.16 0.65
CA ARG A 9 -9.39 12.78 0.55
C ARG A 9 -8.95 12.01 1.80
N ILE A 10 -9.86 11.88 2.75
CA ILE A 10 -9.69 11.03 3.92
C ILE A 10 -10.06 9.59 3.53
N TYR A 11 -9.10 8.66 3.66
CA TYR A 11 -9.34 7.23 3.50
C TYR A 11 -9.11 6.52 4.83
N TYR A 12 -10.16 5.96 5.41
CA TYR A 12 -10.02 5.10 6.59
C TYR A 12 -10.01 3.64 6.15
N PRO A 13 -8.96 2.87 6.47
CA PRO A 13 -9.05 1.43 6.41
C PRO A 13 -10.11 0.98 7.42
N LEU A 14 -11.27 0.52 6.98
CA LEU A 14 -12.34 0.24 7.93
C LEU A 14 -12.06 -1.02 8.76
N HIS A 15 -11.13 -1.88 8.38
CA HIS A 15 -10.67 -2.99 9.23
C HIS A 15 -9.91 -2.53 10.48
N ALA A 16 -9.61 -1.23 10.62
CA ALA A 16 -9.04 -0.64 11.81
C ALA A 16 -9.66 0.75 12.06
N LEU A 17 -10.66 0.81 12.96
CA LEU A 17 -11.21 2.08 13.39
C LEU A 17 -10.35 2.65 14.54
N PRO A 18 -9.67 3.81 14.34
CA PRO A 18 -8.89 4.41 15.41
C PRO A 18 -9.81 4.82 16.56
N TYR A 19 -9.50 4.35 17.77
CA TYR A 19 -10.21 4.78 18.97
C TYR A 19 -9.76 6.19 19.36
N THR A 20 -10.69 7.15 19.26
CA THR A 20 -10.48 8.50 19.78
C THR A 20 -11.04 8.60 21.19
N PRO A 21 -10.20 8.79 22.24
CA PRO A 21 -10.69 8.98 23.59
C PRO A 21 -11.51 10.25 23.71
N ALA A 22 -12.56 10.24 24.54
CA ALA A 22 -13.48 11.36 24.68
C ALA A 22 -12.76 12.69 25.01
N GLY A 23 -11.71 12.66 25.82
CA GLY A 23 -10.93 13.85 26.19
C GLY A 23 -10.18 14.52 25.04
N ARG A 24 -10.08 13.91 23.86
CA ARG A 24 -9.53 14.54 22.65
C ARG A 24 -10.59 15.21 21.78
N LEU A 25 -11.88 15.10 22.12
CA LEU A 25 -12.99 15.64 21.36
C LEU A 25 -13.54 16.91 22.04
N PRO A 26 -13.93 17.95 21.29
CA PRO A 26 -14.43 19.21 21.84
C PRO A 26 -15.60 19.05 22.81
N ARG A 27 -16.47 18.05 22.59
CA ARG A 27 -17.64 17.78 23.44
C ARG A 27 -17.52 16.51 24.30
N GLY A 28 -16.32 15.96 24.46
CA GLY A 28 -16.11 14.81 25.32
C GLY A 28 -16.92 13.59 24.88
N ARG A 29 -17.65 12.96 25.81
CA ARG A 29 -18.48 11.78 25.53
C ARG A 29 -19.76 12.10 24.75
N SER A 30 -20.19 13.35 24.75
CA SER A 30 -21.39 13.81 24.05
C SER A 30 -21.09 14.24 22.61
N ASP A 31 -19.84 14.12 22.18
CA ASP A 31 -19.45 14.42 20.82
C ASP A 31 -19.98 13.34 19.86
N PRO A 32 -20.68 13.69 18.77
CA PRO A 32 -21.17 12.71 17.80
C PRO A 32 -20.08 11.83 17.17
N ALA A 33 -18.82 12.30 17.16
CA ALA A 33 -17.68 11.53 16.69
C ALA A 33 -17.11 10.56 17.76
N PHE A 34 -17.61 10.61 19.00
CA PHE A 34 -17.19 9.71 20.06
C PHE A 34 -17.85 8.34 19.92
N HIS A 35 -17.01 7.30 19.78
CA HIS A 35 -17.45 5.91 19.79
C HIS A 35 -16.68 5.10 20.83
N THR A 36 -17.39 4.28 21.59
CA THR A 36 -16.80 3.32 22.52
C THR A 36 -16.16 2.15 21.78
N LYS A 37 -15.19 1.47 22.41
CA LYS A 37 -14.55 0.28 21.81
C LYS A 37 -15.56 -0.79 21.37
N PRO A 38 -16.62 -1.13 22.14
CA PRO A 38 -17.64 -2.06 21.69
C PRO A 38 -18.45 -1.55 20.49
N GLN A 39 -18.77 -0.26 20.40
CA GLN A 39 -19.44 0.31 19.23
C GLN A 39 -18.57 0.24 17.98
N LEU A 40 -17.26 0.48 18.11
CA LEU A 40 -16.30 0.29 17.02
C LEU A 40 -16.23 -1.19 16.60
N ALA A 41 -16.19 -2.13 17.55
CA ALA A 41 -16.21 -3.56 17.27
C ALA A 41 -17.51 -4.01 16.57
N ALA A 42 -18.66 -3.49 16.98
CA ALA A 42 -19.95 -3.75 16.34
C ALA A 42 -20.00 -3.22 14.91
N ALA A 43 -19.43 -2.03 14.66
CA ALA A 43 -19.31 -1.49 13.30
C ALA A 43 -18.44 -2.38 12.40
N LEU A 44 -17.31 -2.89 12.92
CA LEU A 44 -16.46 -3.86 12.22
C LEU A 44 -17.19 -5.17 11.91
N ALA A 45 -17.91 -5.71 12.88
CA ALA A 45 -18.71 -6.92 12.69
C ALA A 45 -19.82 -6.72 11.66
N GLY A 46 -20.49 -5.56 11.68
CA GLY A 46 -21.50 -5.19 10.70
C GLY A 46 -20.96 -5.11 9.27
N GLN A 47 -19.72 -4.67 9.08
CA GLN A 47 -19.08 -4.64 7.75
C GLN A 47 -18.79 -6.04 7.22
N ALA A 48 -18.28 -6.93 8.06
CA ALA A 48 -18.08 -8.33 7.70
C ALA A 48 -19.40 -9.02 7.35
N GLN A 49 -20.47 -8.69 8.09
CA GLN A 49 -21.81 -9.21 7.81
C GLN A 49 -22.37 -8.66 6.48
N ALA A 50 -22.25 -7.36 6.23
CA ALA A 50 -22.68 -6.74 4.98
C ALA A 50 -21.97 -7.34 3.75
N ALA A 51 -20.71 -7.76 3.90
CA ALA A 51 -20.00 -8.48 2.84
C ALA A 51 -20.58 -9.87 2.56
N ARG A 52 -21.03 -10.59 3.60
CA ARG A 52 -21.65 -11.92 3.46
C ARG A 52 -23.05 -11.87 2.87
N GLU A 53 -23.73 -10.73 2.99
CA GLU A 53 -25.06 -10.50 2.41
C GLU A 53 -25.00 -10.21 0.90
N LEU A 54 -23.82 -9.85 0.37
CA LEU A 54 -23.62 -9.70 -1.06
C LEU A 54 -23.69 -11.06 -1.76
N ALA A 55 -24.69 -11.22 -2.63
CA ALA A 55 -24.88 -12.44 -3.39
C ALA A 55 -23.61 -12.80 -4.20
N TRP A 56 -23.14 -14.03 -4.03
CA TRP A 56 -22.02 -14.61 -4.76
C TRP A 56 -22.40 -15.99 -5.28
N GLY A 57 -22.59 -16.10 -6.60
CA GLY A 57 -22.87 -17.37 -7.30
C GLY A 57 -21.62 -17.99 -7.94
N GLY A 58 -20.43 -17.47 -7.64
CA GLY A 58 -19.17 -17.86 -8.27
C GLY A 58 -18.75 -16.94 -9.43
N PRO A 59 -17.58 -17.17 -10.04
CA PRO A 59 -17.01 -16.28 -11.05
C PRO A 59 -17.88 -16.07 -12.31
N GLN A 60 -18.72 -17.06 -12.65
CA GLN A 60 -19.64 -17.00 -13.81
C GLN A 60 -20.97 -16.31 -13.49
N ALA A 61 -21.29 -16.17 -12.20
CA ALA A 61 -22.50 -15.50 -11.72
C ALA A 61 -22.15 -14.64 -10.49
N PRO A 62 -21.30 -13.60 -10.66
CA PRO A 62 -20.70 -12.87 -9.55
C PRO A 62 -21.68 -11.94 -8.82
N GLY A 63 -22.90 -11.77 -9.31
CA GLY A 63 -23.90 -10.90 -8.69
C GLY A 63 -23.45 -9.44 -8.70
N ALA A 64 -23.37 -8.82 -7.52
CA ALA A 64 -22.94 -7.43 -7.36
C ALA A 64 -21.41 -7.25 -7.42
N TRP A 65 -20.65 -8.34 -7.40
CA TRP A 65 -19.19 -8.30 -7.43
C TRP A 65 -18.66 -7.99 -8.83
N THR A 66 -17.73 -7.05 -8.90
CA THR A 66 -17.03 -6.66 -10.12
C THR A 66 -15.57 -7.08 -10.03
N THR A 67 -15.05 -7.67 -11.09
CA THR A 67 -13.63 -8.02 -11.20
C THR A 67 -12.77 -6.77 -11.29
N VAL A 68 -11.72 -6.70 -10.47
CA VAL A 68 -10.72 -5.65 -10.45
C VAL A 68 -9.35 -6.25 -10.73
N VAL A 69 -8.77 -5.92 -11.88
CA VAL A 69 -7.40 -6.34 -12.22
C VAL A 69 -6.43 -5.26 -11.75
N ARG A 70 -5.61 -5.62 -10.77
CA ARG A 70 -4.52 -4.75 -10.29
C ARG A 70 -3.26 -5.10 -11.05
N ARG A 71 -2.68 -4.11 -11.73
CA ARG A 71 -1.40 -4.23 -12.44
C ARG A 71 -0.30 -3.57 -11.62
N PHE A 72 0.85 -4.21 -11.57
CA PHE A 72 2.06 -3.72 -10.93
C PHE A 72 3.11 -3.39 -12.01
N ARG A 73 4.07 -2.55 -11.68
CA ARG A 73 5.05 -1.97 -12.62
C ARG A 73 6.11 -2.99 -13.03
N ASP A 74 6.24 -4.08 -12.28
CA ASP A 74 7.06 -5.27 -12.56
C ASP A 74 6.36 -6.22 -13.54
N GLY A 75 5.17 -5.84 -14.03
CA GLY A 75 4.36 -6.64 -14.92
C GLY A 75 3.47 -7.67 -14.21
N HIS A 76 3.61 -7.84 -12.89
CA HIS A 76 2.71 -8.72 -12.14
C HIS A 76 1.27 -8.20 -12.21
N THR A 77 0.32 -9.13 -12.21
CA THR A 77 -1.10 -8.79 -12.09
C THR A 77 -1.75 -9.63 -11.00
N SER A 78 -2.69 -9.02 -10.28
CA SER A 78 -3.53 -9.75 -9.33
C SER A 78 -4.99 -9.46 -9.61
N VAL A 79 -5.82 -10.49 -9.55
CA VAL A 79 -7.27 -10.37 -9.72
C VAL A 79 -7.90 -10.27 -8.34
N TRP A 80 -8.74 -9.25 -8.18
CA TRP A 80 -9.55 -8.99 -7.01
C TRP A 80 -11.01 -8.89 -7.44
N TRP A 81 -11.91 -8.98 -6.47
CA TRP A 81 -13.33 -8.72 -6.61
C TRP A 81 -13.68 -7.55 -5.72
N ALA A 82 -14.53 -6.64 -6.20
CA ALA A 82 -15.00 -5.52 -5.40
C ALA A 82 -16.50 -5.29 -5.59
N ALA A 83 -17.16 -4.80 -4.54
CA ALA A 83 -18.58 -4.48 -4.56
C ALA A 83 -18.89 -3.31 -3.62
N ASP A 84 -19.88 -2.50 -3.98
CA ASP A 84 -20.52 -1.59 -3.04
C ASP A 84 -21.46 -2.39 -2.12
N ALA A 85 -21.41 -2.13 -0.83
CA ALA A 85 -22.33 -2.69 0.16
C ALA A 85 -23.13 -1.59 0.86
N VAL A 86 -24.23 -2.00 1.48
CA VAL A 86 -25.10 -1.15 2.28
C VAL A 86 -24.95 -1.55 3.74
N LEU A 87 -24.71 -0.57 4.62
CA LEU A 87 -24.67 -0.79 6.06
C LEU A 87 -25.02 0.51 6.77
N GLY A 88 -26.21 0.58 7.39
CA GLY A 88 -26.68 1.80 8.05
C GLY A 88 -26.66 3.01 7.09
N GLY A 89 -25.91 4.05 7.45
CA GLY A 89 -25.74 5.26 6.62
C GLY A 89 -24.76 5.12 5.45
N TYR A 90 -24.12 3.95 5.27
CA TYR A 90 -23.21 3.69 4.17
C TYR A 90 -23.92 3.01 2.99
N GLY A 91 -23.56 3.41 1.77
CA GLY A 91 -24.10 2.78 0.56
C GLY A 91 -23.66 3.44 -0.74
N PRO A 92 -23.93 2.83 -1.90
CA PRO A 92 -23.48 3.30 -3.22
C PRO A 92 -24.02 4.70 -3.59
N HIS A 93 -25.12 5.12 -2.97
CA HIS A 93 -25.78 6.42 -3.21
C HIS A 93 -25.68 7.37 -2.01
N GLN A 94 -25.04 6.93 -0.92
CA GLN A 94 -24.91 7.73 0.30
C GLN A 94 -23.71 8.68 0.22
N ALA A 95 -23.62 9.61 1.18
CA ALA A 95 -22.48 10.53 1.29
C ALA A 95 -21.14 9.79 1.48
N VAL A 96 -21.19 8.61 2.11
CA VAL A 96 -20.04 7.71 2.25
C VAL A 96 -20.43 6.34 1.71
N ARG A 97 -19.64 5.81 0.78
CA ARG A 97 -19.78 4.46 0.24
C ARG A 97 -19.02 3.48 1.11
N LEU A 98 -19.60 2.30 1.32
CA LEU A 98 -18.90 1.13 1.84
C LEU A 98 -18.57 0.23 0.65
N ILE A 99 -17.28 -0.03 0.46
CA ILE A 99 -16.77 -0.91 -0.60
C ILE A 99 -16.06 -2.08 0.07
N ILE A 100 -16.36 -3.29 -0.36
CA ILE A 100 -15.59 -4.48 -0.01
C ILE A 100 -14.78 -4.89 -1.22
N ALA A 101 -13.49 -5.15 -1.00
CA ALA A 101 -12.59 -5.68 -2.01
C ALA A 101 -11.87 -6.91 -1.46
N THR A 102 -11.85 -8.02 -2.19
CA THR A 102 -11.27 -9.28 -1.72
C THR A 102 -10.67 -10.10 -2.85
N THR A 103 -9.76 -11.01 -2.53
CA THR A 103 -9.31 -12.03 -3.50
C THR A 103 -10.33 -13.16 -3.65
N ASP A 104 -11.21 -13.37 -2.66
CA ASP A 104 -12.20 -14.44 -2.67
C ASP A 104 -13.51 -14.02 -1.95
N PRO A 105 -14.58 -13.72 -2.71
CA PRO A 105 -15.90 -13.38 -2.15
C PRO A 105 -16.55 -14.51 -1.36
N ALA A 106 -16.20 -15.79 -1.60
CA ALA A 106 -16.80 -16.91 -0.91
C ALA A 106 -16.28 -17.05 0.53
N THR A 107 -14.98 -16.85 0.74
CA THR A 107 -14.33 -17.06 2.05
C THR A 107 -13.99 -15.79 2.79
N LEU A 108 -13.95 -14.64 2.11
CA LEU A 108 -13.60 -13.33 2.67
C LEU A 108 -12.35 -13.40 3.58
N PRO A 109 -11.20 -13.86 3.05
CA PRO A 109 -10.00 -14.11 3.86
C PRO A 109 -9.54 -12.83 4.56
N ALA A 110 -9.29 -12.91 5.87
CA ALA A 110 -9.02 -11.73 6.70
C ALA A 110 -7.82 -10.87 6.24
N LYS A 111 -6.76 -11.51 5.71
CA LYS A 111 -5.55 -10.80 5.21
C LYS A 111 -5.69 -10.28 3.78
N ALA A 112 -6.70 -10.73 3.05
CA ALA A 112 -6.93 -10.38 1.65
C ALA A 112 -8.36 -9.90 1.40
N THR A 113 -8.99 -9.31 2.42
CA THR A 113 -10.29 -8.64 2.35
C THR A 113 -10.18 -7.25 2.96
N TRP A 114 -10.59 -6.26 2.19
CA TRP A 114 -10.58 -4.86 2.54
C TRP A 114 -12.01 -4.35 2.64
N TYR A 115 -12.31 -3.72 3.77
CA TYR A 115 -13.53 -2.95 3.98
C TYR A 115 -13.13 -1.48 3.93
N LEU A 116 -13.70 -0.73 3.00
CA LEU A 116 -13.25 0.61 2.63
C LEU A 116 -14.43 1.59 2.71
N ALA A 117 -14.23 2.71 3.41
CA ALA A 117 -15.17 3.82 3.40
C ALA A 117 -14.60 4.93 2.53
N THR A 118 -15.41 5.49 1.64
CA THR A 118 -14.98 6.61 0.81
C THR A 118 -16.10 7.62 0.59
N SER A 119 -15.75 8.90 0.61
CA SER A 119 -16.63 10.01 0.19
C SER A 119 -16.62 10.23 -1.33
N LEU A 120 -15.76 9.49 -2.07
CA LEU A 120 -15.71 9.59 -3.53
C LEU A 120 -16.99 9.02 -4.14
N PRO A 121 -17.73 9.80 -4.94
CA PRO A 121 -19.01 9.36 -5.45
C PRO A 121 -18.84 8.24 -6.48
N ARG A 122 -19.88 7.41 -6.59
CA ARG A 122 -19.97 6.41 -7.66
C ARG A 122 -20.16 7.13 -9.00
N PRO A 123 -19.48 6.70 -10.08
CA PRO A 123 -19.75 7.19 -11.43
C PRO A 123 -21.22 7.04 -11.81
N GLY A 124 -21.82 8.08 -12.39
CA GLY A 124 -23.24 8.11 -12.74
C GLY A 124 -24.20 8.17 -11.55
N GLY A 125 -23.71 8.22 -10.31
CA GLY A 125 -24.53 8.36 -9.12
C GLY A 125 -24.99 9.80 -8.89
N PRO A 126 -26.09 10.02 -8.13
CA PRO A 126 -26.66 11.36 -7.91
C PRO A 126 -25.68 12.31 -7.21
N ARG A 127 -24.74 11.77 -6.43
CA ARG A 127 -23.70 12.53 -5.76
C ARG A 127 -22.52 12.96 -6.64
N ALA A 128 -22.37 12.39 -7.84
CA ALA A 128 -21.25 12.73 -8.72
C ALA A 128 -21.25 14.22 -9.10
N ALA A 129 -22.44 14.79 -9.34
CA ALA A 129 -22.61 16.20 -9.67
C ALA A 129 -22.41 17.16 -8.47
N LEU A 130 -22.54 16.65 -7.24
CA LEU A 130 -22.47 17.44 -6.01
C LEU A 130 -21.09 17.39 -5.33
N SER A 131 -20.17 16.60 -5.87
CA SER A 131 -18.87 16.34 -5.27
C SER A 131 -17.80 17.27 -5.85
N SER A 132 -16.97 17.84 -4.98
CA SER A 132 -15.76 18.56 -5.39
C SER A 132 -14.67 17.64 -5.97
N PHE A 133 -14.81 16.32 -5.78
CA PHE A 133 -13.87 15.31 -6.31
C PHE A 133 -14.48 14.53 -7.46
N PRO A 134 -13.64 14.11 -8.44
CA PRO A 134 -14.10 13.24 -9.51
C PRO A 134 -14.64 11.92 -8.96
N PRO A 135 -15.68 11.34 -9.59
CA PRO A 135 -16.18 10.03 -9.21
C PRO A 135 -15.12 8.96 -9.41
N ALA A 136 -15.22 7.89 -8.60
CA ALA A 136 -14.28 6.78 -8.62
C ALA A 136 -15.04 5.45 -8.68
N ASP A 137 -14.74 4.65 -9.70
CA ASP A 137 -15.24 3.29 -9.79
C ASP A 137 -14.54 2.36 -8.77
N LEU A 138 -14.96 1.10 -8.72
CA LEU A 138 -14.41 0.13 -7.78
C LEU A 138 -12.92 -0.14 -8.03
N ALA A 139 -12.47 -0.14 -9.29
CA ALA A 139 -11.07 -0.36 -9.65
C ALA A 139 -10.19 0.81 -9.17
N GLU A 140 -10.67 2.04 -9.34
CA GLU A 140 -10.03 3.26 -8.86
C GLU A 140 -9.87 3.24 -7.35
N ILE A 141 -10.93 2.92 -6.61
CA ILE A 141 -10.88 2.86 -5.14
C ILE A 141 -9.90 1.79 -4.66
N VAL A 142 -9.93 0.60 -5.26
CA VAL A 142 -9.00 -0.49 -4.93
C VAL A 142 -7.56 -0.10 -5.27
N ARG A 143 -7.33 0.60 -6.39
CA ARG A 143 -6.01 1.13 -6.77
C ARG A 143 -5.51 2.14 -5.74
N LEU A 144 -6.31 3.16 -5.43
CA LEU A 144 -5.98 4.22 -4.48
C LEU A 144 -5.67 3.64 -3.09
N TYR A 145 -6.49 2.72 -2.60
CA TYR A 145 -6.23 2.07 -1.32
C TYR A 145 -4.99 1.17 -1.37
N GLY A 146 -4.77 0.46 -2.47
CA GLY A 146 -3.57 -0.36 -2.69
C GLY A 146 -2.25 0.44 -2.66
N LEU A 147 -2.30 1.76 -2.87
CA LEU A 147 -1.13 2.64 -2.70
C LEU A 147 -0.71 2.81 -1.23
N ARG A 148 -1.56 2.47 -0.25
CA ARG A 148 -1.22 2.59 1.18
C ARG A 148 0.02 1.79 1.56
N THR A 149 0.16 0.55 1.08
CA THR A 149 1.32 -0.29 1.38
C THR A 149 2.63 0.38 0.92
N TRP A 150 2.57 1.18 -0.15
CA TRP A 150 3.72 1.92 -0.68
C TRP A 150 4.15 3.08 0.20
N ILE A 151 3.22 3.68 0.95
CA ILE A 151 3.55 4.70 1.94
C ILE A 151 4.35 4.05 3.08
N GLU A 152 3.87 2.93 3.62
CA GLU A 152 4.55 2.22 4.71
C GLU A 152 5.94 1.73 4.29
N GLN A 153 6.07 1.24 3.06
CA GLN A 153 7.35 0.80 2.53
C GLN A 153 8.30 1.98 2.23
N GLY A 154 7.78 3.10 1.71
CA GLY A 154 8.58 4.33 1.52
C GLY A 154 9.12 4.89 2.84
N TYR A 155 8.37 4.77 3.94
CA TYR A 155 8.89 5.16 5.27
C TYR A 155 10.06 4.32 5.74
N LYS A 156 10.13 3.03 5.40
CA LYS A 156 11.29 2.20 5.74
C LYS A 156 12.52 2.69 5.00
N GLN A 157 12.40 2.96 3.70
CA GLN A 157 13.50 3.49 2.88
C GLN A 157 14.00 4.86 3.38
N VAL A 158 13.07 5.78 3.68
CA VAL A 158 13.44 7.08 4.23
C VAL A 158 14.22 6.93 5.54
N LYS A 159 13.83 5.97 6.37
CA LYS A 159 14.49 5.70 7.65
C LYS A 159 15.85 5.04 7.51
N ASP A 160 15.94 4.02 6.68
CA ASP A 160 17.07 3.10 6.63
C ASP A 160 18.14 3.55 5.62
N GLU A 161 17.76 4.23 4.53
CA GLU A 161 18.65 4.53 3.40
C GLU A 161 18.95 6.02 3.21
N LEU A 162 18.03 6.91 3.59
CA LEU A 162 18.17 8.37 3.39
C LEU A 162 18.53 9.14 4.66
N GLY A 163 18.91 8.41 5.72
CA GLY A 163 19.47 8.99 6.94
C GLY A 163 18.48 9.83 7.74
N TRP A 164 17.22 9.40 7.84
CA TRP A 164 16.21 10.07 8.69
C TRP A 164 16.69 10.34 10.12
N ALA A 165 17.49 9.42 10.68
CA ALA A 165 18.05 9.51 12.01
C ALA A 165 19.50 10.02 12.06
N ASP A 166 20.13 10.31 10.92
CA ASP A 166 21.57 10.62 10.82
C ASP A 166 21.88 12.11 11.02
N PHE A 167 20.99 12.85 11.67
CA PHE A 167 21.23 14.25 11.99
C PHE A 167 22.32 14.38 13.06
N GLN A 168 23.35 15.18 12.79
CA GLN A 168 24.44 15.45 13.73
C GLN A 168 24.22 16.74 14.55
N VAL A 169 23.00 17.28 14.51
CA VAL A 169 22.61 18.55 15.14
C VAL A 169 21.73 18.34 16.36
N ARG A 170 21.75 19.27 17.33
CA ARG A 170 20.92 19.20 18.55
C ARG A 170 19.75 20.20 18.58
N SER A 171 19.73 21.18 17.69
CA SER A 171 18.65 22.17 17.61
C SER A 171 17.41 21.54 16.97
N ASP A 172 16.28 21.62 17.66
CA ASP A 172 14.97 21.19 17.16
C ASP A 172 14.61 21.78 15.78
N ALA A 173 14.93 23.06 15.56
CA ALA A 173 14.75 23.70 14.25
C ALA A 173 15.65 23.09 13.17
N ALA A 174 16.90 22.73 13.50
CA ALA A 174 17.82 22.09 12.56
C ALA A 174 17.42 20.63 12.27
N ILE A 175 16.92 19.91 13.28
CA ILE A 175 16.37 18.55 13.13
C ILE A 175 15.16 18.56 12.20
N ARG A 176 14.21 19.49 12.36
CA ARG A 176 13.07 19.63 11.44
C ARG A 176 13.51 19.94 10.00
N ARG A 177 14.53 20.80 9.82
CA ARG A 177 15.08 21.10 8.48
C ARG A 177 15.72 19.86 7.85
N HIS A 178 16.45 19.07 8.63
CA HIS A 178 17.01 17.79 8.17
C HIS A 178 15.90 16.85 7.64
N TRP A 179 14.84 16.63 8.42
CA TRP A 179 13.72 15.79 7.98
C TRP A 179 13.02 16.32 6.73
N ALA A 180 12.88 17.64 6.60
CA ALA A 180 12.33 18.24 5.39
C ALA A 180 13.21 17.99 4.17
N LEU A 181 14.53 18.14 4.29
CA LEU A 181 15.49 17.86 3.22
C LEU A 181 15.51 16.39 2.81
N VAL A 182 15.46 15.48 3.79
CA VAL A 182 15.35 14.03 3.53
C VAL A 182 14.07 13.70 2.76
N ALA A 183 12.93 14.29 3.15
CA ALA A 183 11.67 14.11 2.43
C ALA A 183 11.74 14.69 0.99
N CYS A 184 12.32 15.87 0.80
CA CYS A 184 12.52 16.47 -0.51
C CYS A 184 13.42 15.60 -1.40
N ALA A 185 14.55 15.13 -0.86
CA ALA A 185 15.47 14.24 -1.57
C ALA A 185 14.77 12.95 -2.01
N PHE A 186 14.00 12.32 -1.11
CA PHE A 186 13.19 11.15 -1.45
C PHE A 186 12.21 11.43 -2.60
N THR A 187 11.46 12.54 -2.53
CA THR A 187 10.53 12.90 -3.62
C THR A 187 11.24 13.20 -4.94
N PHE A 188 12.40 13.86 -4.90
CA PHE A 188 13.21 14.17 -6.06
C PHE A 188 13.72 12.88 -6.72
N CYS A 189 14.37 11.99 -5.96
CA CYS A 189 14.86 10.70 -6.45
C CYS A 189 13.74 9.86 -7.08
N ARG A 190 12.54 9.90 -6.50
CA ARG A 190 11.36 9.22 -7.04
C ARG A 190 10.88 9.84 -8.36
N HIS A 191 10.96 11.17 -8.49
CA HIS A 191 10.47 11.89 -9.66
C HIS A 191 11.42 11.83 -10.85
N THR A 192 12.73 11.92 -10.62
CA THR A 192 13.75 11.98 -11.67
C THR A 192 14.20 10.61 -12.18
N ARG A 193 13.55 9.52 -11.75
CA ARG A 193 13.84 8.18 -12.24
C ARG A 193 13.45 8.08 -13.73
N PRO A 194 14.34 7.62 -14.62
CA PRO A 194 13.97 7.30 -16.00
C PRO A 194 12.87 6.22 -16.00
N ALA A 195 11.91 6.30 -16.92
CA ALA A 195 10.99 5.18 -17.14
C ALA A 195 11.83 3.98 -17.61
N ASP A 196 11.66 2.82 -16.97
CA ASP A 196 12.31 1.60 -17.43
C ASP A 196 11.86 1.33 -18.88
N PRO A 197 12.78 0.96 -19.80
CA PRO A 197 12.37 0.46 -21.11
C PRO A 197 11.47 -0.76 -20.86
N ALA A 198 10.33 -0.81 -21.54
CA ALA A 198 9.38 -1.91 -21.41
C ALA A 198 10.12 -3.25 -21.46
N THR A 199 10.07 -4.02 -20.37
CA THR A 199 10.60 -5.37 -20.35
C THR A 199 9.85 -6.16 -21.42
N SER A 200 10.52 -6.47 -22.53
CA SER A 200 10.00 -7.45 -23.50
C SER A 200 9.64 -8.72 -22.74
N PRO A 201 8.49 -9.37 -23.04
CA PRO A 201 8.11 -10.59 -22.37
C PRO A 201 9.24 -11.61 -22.53
N GLN A 202 9.89 -11.97 -21.43
CA GLN A 202 10.82 -13.09 -21.43
C GLN A 202 10.04 -14.36 -21.73
N VAL A 203 10.37 -15.00 -22.84
CA VAL A 203 9.93 -16.36 -23.14
C VAL A 203 10.44 -17.26 -22.01
N PRO A 204 9.57 -17.99 -21.30
CA PRO A 204 10.04 -18.88 -20.24
C PRO A 204 10.97 -19.95 -20.84
N PRO A 205 12.12 -20.25 -20.20
CA PRO A 205 12.97 -21.35 -20.65
C PRO A 205 12.19 -22.66 -20.59
N ALA A 206 12.36 -23.49 -21.61
CA ALA A 206 11.74 -24.81 -21.69
C ALA A 206 12.07 -25.66 -20.45
N PRO A 207 11.16 -26.54 -19.98
CA PRO A 207 11.42 -27.36 -18.80
C PRO A 207 12.61 -28.30 -19.07
N ALA A 208 13.65 -28.20 -18.25
CA ALA A 208 14.73 -29.17 -18.22
C ALA A 208 14.19 -30.51 -17.68
N GLU A 209 14.50 -31.59 -18.38
CA GLU A 209 14.18 -32.96 -17.99
C GLU A 209 14.74 -33.29 -16.60
N VAL A 210 13.88 -33.81 -15.72
CA VAL A 210 14.27 -34.27 -14.39
C VAL A 210 14.87 -35.67 -14.53
N SER A 211 16.20 -35.77 -14.43
CA SER A 211 16.88 -37.03 -14.15
C SER A 211 17.22 -37.10 -12.66
N GLY A 212 16.80 -38.19 -12.01
CA GLY A 212 16.89 -38.40 -10.57
C GLY A 212 18.30 -38.74 -10.07
N GLY A 213 18.51 -38.51 -8.77
CA GLY A 213 19.74 -38.90 -8.08
C GLY A 213 19.87 -38.32 -6.66
N GLU A 214 19.52 -39.17 -5.69
CA GLU A 214 19.79 -39.23 -4.25
C GLU A 214 20.67 -38.17 -3.51
N ARG A 215 20.17 -37.77 -2.32
CA ARG A 215 20.81 -37.50 -1.01
C ARG A 215 22.26 -36.94 -0.95
N GLY A 216 22.42 -35.81 -0.27
CA GLY A 216 23.67 -35.51 0.45
C GLY A 216 23.88 -34.08 0.96
N VAL A 217 23.77 -33.92 2.30
CA VAL A 217 24.63 -33.13 3.20
C VAL A 217 24.76 -31.61 3.00
N HIS A 218 24.33 -30.88 4.03
CA HIS A 218 24.65 -29.46 4.27
C HIS A 218 26.16 -29.19 4.21
N ARG A 219 26.59 -28.30 3.30
CA ARG A 219 27.93 -27.72 3.31
C ARG A 219 27.84 -26.19 3.29
N HIS A 220 28.30 -25.59 4.38
CA HIS A 220 28.74 -24.20 4.45
C HIS A 220 29.92 -24.04 3.50
N ASP A 221 29.74 -23.34 2.39
CA ASP A 221 30.87 -22.97 1.53
C ASP A 221 31.49 -21.66 2.02
N ALA A 222 32.71 -21.82 2.54
CA ALA A 222 33.63 -20.76 2.88
C ALA A 222 34.06 -20.01 1.60
N ILE A 223 33.92 -18.68 1.63
CA ILE A 223 34.45 -17.80 0.59
C ILE A 223 35.97 -17.94 0.59
N ARG A 224 36.51 -18.52 -0.50
CA ARG A 224 37.94 -18.62 -0.79
C ARG A 224 38.58 -17.23 -0.85
N GLY A 225 39.66 -17.08 -0.10
CA GLY A 225 40.46 -15.87 -0.03
C GLY A 225 41.06 -15.46 -1.37
N THR A 226 41.00 -14.17 -1.66
CA THR A 226 41.70 -13.52 -2.77
C THR A 226 43.00 -12.91 -2.22
N VAL A 227 44.12 -13.26 -2.84
CA VAL A 227 45.47 -12.74 -2.56
C VAL A 227 45.51 -11.22 -2.84
N PRO A 228 46.17 -10.39 -2.01
CA PRO A 228 46.20 -8.95 -2.23
C PRO A 228 47.24 -8.59 -3.31
N ALA A 229 46.82 -7.81 -4.31
CA ALA A 229 47.74 -7.13 -5.21
C ALA A 229 48.36 -5.91 -4.51
N SER A 230 49.67 -5.81 -4.54
CA SER A 230 50.45 -4.70 -4.00
C SER A 230 50.16 -3.41 -4.78
N GLY A 231 49.30 -2.55 -4.24
CA GLY A 231 48.93 -1.27 -4.82
C GLY A 231 48.72 -0.20 -3.74
N ARG A 232 49.38 0.95 -3.93
CA ARG A 232 49.43 2.14 -3.06
C ARG A 232 48.04 2.58 -2.56
N PRO A 233 47.87 3.03 -1.30
CA PRO A 233 46.54 3.23 -0.71
C PRO A 233 45.81 4.41 -1.38
N LEU A 234 44.76 4.12 -2.13
CA LEU A 234 43.73 5.12 -2.42
C LEU A 234 42.93 5.36 -1.13
N ARG A 235 42.67 6.64 -0.84
CA ARG A 235 41.89 7.14 0.29
C ARG A 235 40.59 6.34 0.52
N PRO A 236 40.11 6.21 1.77
CA PRO A 236 38.80 5.62 2.03
C PRO A 236 37.73 6.44 1.30
N ARG A 237 37.16 5.86 0.24
CA ARG A 237 35.95 6.39 -0.38
C ARG A 237 34.78 5.91 0.47
N LEU A 238 33.92 6.83 0.89
CA LEU A 238 32.57 6.51 1.36
C LEU A 238 31.94 5.62 0.28
N ALA A 239 31.42 4.45 0.65
CA ALA A 239 30.53 3.69 -0.21
C ALA A 239 29.42 4.65 -0.64
N ASP A 240 29.19 4.80 -1.95
CA ASP A 240 28.27 5.78 -2.53
C ASP A 240 26.83 5.51 -2.06
N PRO A 241 26.37 6.14 -0.95
CA PRO A 241 25.12 5.76 -0.31
C PRO A 241 23.95 6.20 -1.19
N LEU A 242 24.16 7.24 -2.00
CA LEU A 242 23.17 7.80 -2.91
C LEU A 242 22.92 6.86 -4.09
N ARG A 243 23.94 6.21 -4.64
CA ARG A 243 23.74 5.16 -5.66
C ARG A 243 23.07 3.91 -5.10
N THR A 244 23.43 3.50 -3.89
CA THR A 244 22.80 2.35 -3.23
C THR A 244 21.34 2.64 -2.89
N ALA A 245 21.04 3.80 -2.30
CA ALA A 245 19.68 4.26 -2.02
C ALA A 245 18.87 4.44 -3.30
N ALA A 246 19.45 5.02 -4.36
CA ALA A 246 18.77 5.12 -5.66
C ALA A 246 18.44 3.74 -6.26
N THR A 247 19.32 2.75 -6.09
CA THR A 247 19.14 1.38 -6.59
C THR A 247 18.15 0.55 -5.75
N LEU A 248 18.10 0.77 -4.43
CA LEU A 248 17.13 0.09 -3.56
C LEU A 248 15.72 0.71 -3.69
N VAL A 249 15.65 2.03 -3.81
CA VAL A 249 14.42 2.74 -4.18
C VAL A 249 13.95 2.32 -5.58
N ALA A 250 14.88 2.04 -6.50
CA ALA A 250 14.59 1.55 -7.86
C ALA A 250 13.88 0.19 -7.90
N GLN A 251 14.52 -0.86 -7.37
CA GLN A 251 14.02 -2.24 -7.45
C GLN A 251 12.65 -2.40 -6.79
N LEU A 252 12.37 -1.58 -5.79
CA LEU A 252 11.15 -1.67 -5.04
C LEU A 252 10.00 -0.88 -5.69
N VAL A 253 10.28 0.26 -6.31
CA VAL A 253 9.30 1.03 -7.09
C VAL A 253 8.86 0.28 -8.36
N GLU A 254 9.70 -0.60 -8.92
CA GLU A 254 9.31 -1.56 -9.95
C GLU A 254 8.12 -2.42 -9.49
N GLN A 255 8.00 -2.80 -8.22
CA GLN A 255 6.89 -3.63 -7.76
C GLN A 255 5.59 -2.84 -7.46
N ALA A 256 5.56 -1.52 -7.70
CA ALA A 256 4.42 -0.66 -7.37
C ALA A 256 3.26 -0.77 -8.38
N PRO A 257 1.98 -0.58 -7.97
CA PRO A 257 0.85 -0.51 -8.88
C PRO A 257 1.12 0.45 -10.04
N ALA A 258 0.82 0.00 -11.25
CA ALA A 258 0.80 0.84 -12.43
C ALA A 258 -0.31 1.91 -12.30
N ARG A 259 -0.13 3.05 -12.98
CA ARG A 259 -1.16 4.10 -13.06
C ARG A 259 -2.35 3.62 -13.86
#